data_AF-A0A7G6E8W5-F1
#
_entry.id   AF-A0A7G6E8W5-F1
#
_cell.length_a   1.000
_cell.length_b   1.000
_cell.length_c   1.000
_cell.angle_alpha   90.00
_cell.angle_beta   90.00
_cell.angle_gamma   90.00
#
_symmetry.space_group_name_H-M   'P 1'
#
loop_
_entity.id
_entity.type
_entity.pdbx_description
1 polymer ?
#
loop_
_entity_poly.entity_id
_entity_poly.type
_entity_poly.pdbx_seq_one_letter_code
_entity_poly.pdbx_strand_id
1 'polypeptide(L)' 'EVSTKDGKLIVNGRSIAVYAERDPANIPWGKDGAHYVVESTGVFTTTEKAGAHLKGGAKKVVISAPSADAPMLVCGVNLE' A
#
# COMPACT_ATOMS: atom_id res chain seq x y z
N GLU A 1 22.19 7.02 2.95
CA GLU A 1 22.36 7.53 1.57
C GLU A 1 21.07 7.28 0.79
N VAL A 2 20.71 8.22 -0.10
CA VAL A 2 19.52 8.13 -0.96
C VAL A 2 19.95 8.37 -2.41
N SER A 3 19.58 7.48 -3.32
CA SER A 3 19.91 7.58 -4.74
C SER A 3 18.88 6.86 -5.62
N THR A 4 19.03 6.93 -6.94
CA THR A 4 18.21 6.19 -7.90
C THR A 4 19.08 5.30 -8.77
N LYS A 5 18.59 4.10 -9.09
CA LYS A 5 19.29 3.15 -9.96
C LYS A 5 18.28 2.23 -10.64
N ASP A 6 18.42 2.04 -11.95
CA ASP A 6 17.59 1.12 -12.75
C ASP A 6 16.07 1.32 -12.57
N GLY A 7 15.63 2.58 -12.51
CA GLY A 7 14.22 2.95 -12.31
C GLY A 7 13.69 2.70 -10.90
N LYS A 8 14.56 2.39 -9.93
CA LYS A 8 14.21 2.14 -8.53
C LYS A 8 14.80 3.20 -7.61
N LEU A 9 14.14 3.41 -6.49
CA LEU A 9 14.65 4.22 -5.38
C LEU A 9 15.59 3.36 -4.54
N ILE A 10 16.77 3.89 -4.20
CA ILE A 10 17.74 3.22 -3.33
C ILE A 10 17.81 4.00 -2.01
N VAL A 11 17.49 3.34 -0.90
CA VAL A 11 17.60 3.91 0.45
C VAL A 11 18.46 3.00 1.30
N ASN A 12 19.62 3.51 1.73
CA ASN A 12 20.58 2.75 2.54
C ASN A 12 20.94 1.39 1.90
N GLY A 13 21.19 1.40 0.60
CA GLY A 13 21.51 0.20 -0.19
C GLY A 13 20.33 -0.72 -0.53
N ARG A 14 19.12 -0.44 -0.02
CA ARG A 14 17.91 -1.23 -0.31
C ARG A 14 17.19 -0.66 -1.52
N SER A 15 16.87 -1.53 -2.47
CA SER A 15 16.13 -1.16 -3.68
C SER A 15 14.63 -1.23 -3.45
N ILE A 16 13.92 -0.19 -3.87
CA ILE A 16 12.47 0.00 -3.71
C ILE A 16 11.88 0.22 -5.10
N ALA A 17 10.92 -0.63 -5.49
CA ALA A 17 10.17 -0.44 -6.72
C ALA A 17 9.27 0.80 -6.63
N VAL A 18 9.18 1.57 -7.71
CA VAL A 18 8.40 2.82 -7.78
C VAL A 18 7.46 2.71 -8.97
N TYR A 19 6.18 3.02 -8.75
CA TYR A 19 5.13 2.98 -9.75
C TYR A 19 4.38 4.31 -9.79
N ALA A 20 3.82 4.64 -10.96
CA ALA A 20 3.04 5.84 -11.19
C ALA A 20 1.69 5.47 -11.82
N GLU A 21 0.89 4.69 -11.08
CA GLU A 21 -0.41 4.21 -11.52
C GLU A 21 -1.54 4.95 -10.82
N ARG A 22 -2.60 5.29 -11.56
CA ARG A 22 -3.80 5.91 -11.00
C ARG A 22 -4.78 4.86 -10.47
N ASP A 23 -4.84 3.69 -11.10
CA ASP A 23 -5.63 2.55 -10.64
C ASP A 23 -4.75 1.63 -9.77
N PRO A 24 -5.08 1.45 -8.48
CA PRO A 24 -4.32 0.56 -7.59
C PRO A 24 -4.21 -0.89 -8.07
N ALA A 25 -5.14 -1.35 -8.90
CA ALA A 25 -5.16 -2.71 -9.44
C ALA A 25 -4.03 -2.96 -10.46
N ASN A 26 -3.49 -1.91 -11.08
CA ASN A 26 -2.41 -2.01 -12.07
C ASN A 26 -1.02 -2.14 -11.41
N ILE A 27 -0.91 -1.87 -10.11
CA ILE A 27 0.37 -1.93 -9.41
C ILE A 27 0.68 -3.39 -9.08
N PRO A 28 1.82 -3.94 -9.53
CA PRO A 28 2.10 -5.38 -9.43
C PRO A 28 2.67 -5.77 -8.05
N TRP A 29 1.95 -5.46 -6.97
CA TRP A 29 2.36 -5.73 -5.58
C TRP A 29 2.90 -7.15 -5.35
N GLY A 30 2.23 -8.15 -5.91
CA GLY A 30 2.62 -9.55 -5.78
C GLY A 30 3.99 -9.86 -6.39
N LYS A 31 4.35 -9.18 -7.48
CA LYS A 31 5.67 -9.35 -8.16
C LYS A 31 6.82 -8.86 -7.27
N ASP A 32 6.60 -7.78 -6.53
CA ASP A 32 7.63 -7.18 -5.66
C ASP A 32 7.59 -7.69 -4.21
N GLY A 33 6.70 -8.64 -3.90
CA GLY A 33 6.56 -9.22 -2.57
C GLY A 33 5.87 -8.30 -1.55
N ALA A 34 5.14 -7.27 -2.01
CA ALA A 34 4.40 -6.34 -1.15
C ALA A 34 3.10 -6.99 -0.66
N HIS A 35 3.18 -7.75 0.44
CA HIS A 35 2.02 -8.42 1.03
C HIS A 35 1.05 -7.46 1.75
N TYR A 36 1.56 -6.39 2.34
CA TYR A 36 0.78 -5.40 3.08
C TYR A 36 0.92 -4.07 2.37
N VAL A 37 -0.22 -3.44 2.06
CA VAL A 37 -0.25 -2.11 1.46
C VAL A 37 -0.83 -1.13 2.46
N VAL A 38 -0.19 0.03 2.59
CA VAL A 38 -0.74 1.17 3.31
C VAL A 38 -1.35 2.09 2.27
N GLU A 39 -2.68 2.21 2.29
CA GLU A 39 -3.42 3.11 1.41
C GLU A 39 -3.43 4.51 2.06
N SER A 40 -2.48 5.33 1.60
CA SER A 40 -2.21 6.68 2.13
C SER A 40 -2.43 7.81 1.12
N THR A 41 -3.21 7.56 0.06
CA THR A 41 -3.58 8.60 -0.91
C THR A 41 -4.75 9.46 -0.43
N GLY A 42 -5.58 8.92 0.48
CA GLY A 42 -6.82 9.54 0.96
C GLY A 42 -8.01 9.42 -0.01
N VAL A 43 -7.84 8.74 -1.15
CA VAL A 43 -8.89 8.60 -2.18
C VAL A 43 -9.67 7.27 -2.03
N PHE A 44 -8.99 6.19 -1.66
CA PHE A 44 -9.54 4.85 -1.59
C PHE A 44 -9.87 4.45 -0.15
N THR A 45 -10.81 5.15 0.48
CA THR A 45 -11.09 5.05 1.93
C THR A 45 -12.22 4.09 2.30
N THR A 46 -12.76 3.32 1.34
CA THR A 46 -13.76 2.26 1.61
C THR A 46 -13.16 0.89 1.34
N THR A 47 -13.73 -0.16 1.95
CA THR A 47 -13.28 -1.55 1.75
C THR A 47 -13.26 -1.93 0.26
N GLU A 48 -14.29 -1.56 -0.49
CA GLU A 48 -14.38 -1.80 -1.94
C GLU A 48 -13.25 -1.11 -2.72
N LYS A 49 -13.05 0.18 -2.47
CA LYS A 49 -12.05 0.99 -3.18
C LYS A 49 -10.63 0.55 -2.85
N ALA A 50 -10.31 0.36 -1.58
CA ALA A 50 -9.02 -0.15 -1.12
C ALA A 50 -8.78 -1.61 -1.57
N GLY A 51 -9.86 -2.38 -1.74
CA GLY A 51 -9.81 -3.75 -2.27
C GLY A 51 -9.17 -3.86 -3.66
N ALA A 52 -9.08 -2.77 -4.43
CA ALA A 52 -8.38 -2.74 -5.71
C ALA A 52 -6.91 -3.20 -5.60
N HIS A 53 -6.21 -2.91 -4.49
CA HIS A 53 -4.84 -3.37 -4.27
C HIS A 53 -4.71 -4.89 -4.22
N LEU A 54 -5.76 -5.61 -3.78
CA LEU A 54 -5.73 -7.07 -3.72
C LEU A 54 -5.61 -7.69 -5.11
N LYS A 55 -6.15 -7.02 -6.14
CA LYS A 55 -6.02 -7.45 -7.54
C LYS A 55 -4.58 -7.38 -8.04
N GLY A 56 -3.80 -6.43 -7.53
CA GLY A 56 -2.36 -6.32 -7.80
C GLY A 56 -1.49 -7.35 -7.06
N GLY A 57 -2.10 -8.21 -6.23
CA GLY A 57 -1.42 -9.28 -5.49
C GLY A 57 -1.03 -8.94 -4.05
N ALA A 58 -1.52 -7.82 -3.51
CA ALA A 58 -1.43 -7.56 -2.07
C ALA A 58 -2.31 -8.55 -1.30
N LYS A 59 -1.94 -8.85 -0.04
CA LYS A 59 -2.68 -9.77 0.84
C LYS A 59 -3.54 -9.05 1.87
N LYS A 60 -3.10 -7.88 2.33
CA LYS A 60 -3.85 -7.01 3.24
C LYS A 60 -3.64 -5.55 2.89
N VAL A 61 -4.64 -4.72 3.18
CA VAL A 61 -4.59 -3.27 2.99
C VAL A 61 -4.92 -2.60 4.31
N VAL A 62 -4.14 -1.60 4.69
CA VAL A 62 -4.36 -0.71 5.84
C VAL A 62 -4.68 0.67 5.30
N ILE A 63 -5.91 1.14 5.53
CA ILE A 63 -6.33 2.48 5.11
C ILE A 63 -5.84 3.46 6.18
N SER A 64 -5.01 4.45 5.82
CA SER A 64 -4.42 5.40 6.78
C SER A 64 -5.30 6.64 7.02
N ALA A 65 -6.62 6.48 6.87
CA ALA A 65 -7.63 7.52 7.03
C ALA A 65 -8.92 6.91 7.59
N PRO A 66 -9.83 7.71 8.19
CA PRO A 66 -11.14 7.21 8.60
C PRO A 66 -11.87 6.55 7.42
N SER A 67 -12.37 5.35 7.67
CA SER A 67 -13.13 4.57 6.70
C SER A 67 -14.59 4.48 7.14
N ALA A 68 -15.50 4.46 6.18
CA ALA A 68 -16.92 4.31 6.46
C ALA A 68 -17.31 2.86 6.83
N ASP A 69 -16.51 1.88 6.41
CA ASP A 69 -16.86 0.46 6.42
C ASP A 69 -15.71 -0.48 6.83
N ALA A 70 -14.46 -0.03 6.88
CA ALA A 70 -13.35 -0.83 7.37
C ALA A 70 -13.23 -0.80 8.91
N PRO A 71 -12.82 -1.90 9.57
CA PRO A 71 -12.49 -1.88 10.99
C PRO A 71 -11.41 -0.84 11.31
N MET A 72 -11.65 -0.02 12.32
CA MET A 72 -10.70 0.99 12.79
C MET A 72 -9.99 0.52 14.05
N LEU A 73 -8.67 0.40 13.95
CA LEU A 73 -7.80 -0.06 15.02
C LEU A 73 -6.89 1.09 15.45
N VAL A 74 -6.80 1.30 16.75
CA VAL A 74 -5.87 2.23 17.39
C VAL A 74 -4.91 1.39 18.21
N CYS A 75 -3.64 1.44 17.83
CA CYS A 75 -2.57 0.73 18.51
C CYS A 75 -2.52 1.14 19.99
N GLY A 76 -2.60 0.16 20.89
CA GLY A 76 -2.65 0.39 22.34
C GLY A 76 -4.04 0.67 22.91
N VAL A 77 -5.10 0.62 22.09
CA VAL A 77 -6.50 0.79 22.54
C VAL A 77 -7.36 -0.42 22.20
N ASN A 78 -7.39 -0.83 20.92
CA ASN A 78 -8.28 -1.90 20.43
C ASN A 78 -7.64 -2.73 19.32
N LEU A 79 -6.39 -3.16 19.50
CA LEU A 79 -5.61 -3.90 18.50
C LEU A 79 -5.76 -5.44 18.60
N GLU A 80 -6.45 -5.93 19.63
CA GLU A 80 -6.69 -7.36 19.88
C GLU A 80 -7.91 -7.91 19.13
#